data_AF-A0A550GX08-F1
#
_entry.id   AF-A0A550GX08-F1
#
_cell.length_a   1.000
_cell.length_b   1.000
_cell.length_c   1.000
_cell.angle_alpha   90.00
_cell.angle_beta   90.00
_cell.angle_gamma   90.00
#
_symmetry.space_group_name_H-M   'P 1'
#
loop_
_entity.id
_entity.type
_entity.pdbx_description
1 polymer ?
#
loop_
_entity_poly.entity_id
_entity_poly.type
_entity_poly.pdbx_seq_one_letter_code
_entity_poly.pdbx_strand_id
1 'polypeptide(L)'
;KPRGAKTSTGKFFYNLTRAFVASMKKVTRNYDVVVCTGSNFCVPPALTAFLKRVSVVNIEGEVRFTRASLTARILQPISVITALQWPEQKRLLKGTIVGPLFQRPKIQPHNGGYILVTGGTMGHKQLFDVINESNLKNVVLQTGKIDPLPYMKRHPEWKIIRYTSNFAELLAGADLIVTHFGSTALESALYRKPIVMVLNPEWTRTVGKIDAQILAKKIGATFIADINLKTLIKGIEKAKSHKVPELIDGAKILARKILTL
;
A
#
# COMPACT_ATOMS: atom_id res chain seq x y z
N LYS A 1 1.92 18.59 -5.68
CA LYS A 1 0.88 17.53 -5.57
C LYS A 1 1.19 16.40 -6.54
N PRO A 2 0.85 15.14 -6.21
CA PRO A 2 0.77 13.99 -7.12
C PRO A 2 0.37 14.31 -8.54
N ARG A 3 1.07 13.73 -9.52
CA ARG A 3 0.50 13.58 -10.86
C ARG A 3 -0.68 12.63 -10.68
N GLY A 4 -1.86 13.21 -10.53
CA GLY A 4 -3.09 12.45 -10.43
C GLY A 4 -3.43 11.80 -11.75
N ALA A 5 -4.41 10.89 -11.74
CA ALA A 5 -4.91 10.25 -12.95
C ALA A 5 -5.26 11.26 -14.06
N LYS A 6 -5.79 12.43 -13.70
CA LYS A 6 -6.25 13.47 -14.64
C LYS A 6 -5.29 14.66 -14.81
N THR A 7 -4.03 14.57 -14.35
CA THR A 7 -3.08 15.69 -14.48
C THR A 7 -2.48 15.75 -15.89
N SER A 8 -2.68 16.89 -16.58
CA SER A 8 -2.11 17.15 -17.92
C SER A 8 -0.57 17.17 -17.91
N THR A 9 0.04 16.91 -19.07
CA THR A 9 1.50 16.87 -19.22
C THR A 9 2.16 18.21 -18.90
N GLY A 10 1.62 19.33 -19.40
CA GLY A 10 2.15 20.67 -19.09
C GLY A 10 2.10 21.00 -17.60
N LYS A 11 0.98 20.70 -16.94
CA LYS A 11 0.85 20.88 -15.48
C LYS A 11 1.80 19.97 -14.70
N PHE A 12 2.07 18.77 -15.20
CA PHE A 12 3.05 17.88 -14.60
C PHE A 12 4.47 18.45 -14.69
N PHE A 13 4.89 18.89 -15.88
CA PHE A 13 6.22 19.46 -16.09
C PHE A 13 6.46 20.70 -15.23
N TYR A 14 5.53 21.65 -15.24
CA TYR A 14 5.60 22.85 -14.39
C TYR A 14 5.75 22.51 -12.90
N ASN A 15 4.95 21.55 -12.40
CA ASN A 15 5.05 21.12 -11.01
C ASN A 15 6.35 20.38 -10.70
N LEU A 16 6.89 19.63 -11.65
CA LEU A 16 8.17 18.95 -11.52
C LEU A 16 9.31 19.97 -11.39
N THR A 17 9.37 20.96 -12.28
CA THR A 17 10.37 22.05 -12.23
C THR A 17 10.29 22.82 -10.90
N ARG A 18 9.07 23.16 -10.44
CA ARG A 18 8.89 23.78 -9.12
C ARG A 18 9.39 22.91 -7.98
N ALA A 19 9.16 21.59 -8.05
CA ALA A 19 9.64 20.66 -7.05
C ALA A 19 11.18 20.57 -7.03
N PHE A 20 11.85 20.64 -8.19
CA PHE A 20 13.30 20.74 -8.27
C PHE A 20 13.83 22.01 -7.62
N VAL A 21 13.29 23.18 -7.97
CA VAL A 21 13.71 24.47 -7.37
C VAL A 21 13.53 24.45 -5.85
N ALA A 22 12.40 23.93 -5.36
CA ALA A 22 12.16 23.78 -3.93
C ALA A 22 13.14 22.79 -3.28
N SER A 23 13.47 21.69 -3.94
CA SER A 23 14.42 20.68 -3.45
C SER A 23 15.82 21.26 -3.33
N MET A 24 16.28 22.05 -4.31
CA MET A 24 17.58 22.74 -4.28
C MET A 24 17.74 23.65 -3.04
N LYS A 25 16.65 24.24 -2.54
CA LYS A 25 16.66 25.05 -1.32
C LYS A 25 16.61 24.20 -0.04
N LYS A 26 15.81 23.13 -0.02
CA LYS A 26 15.50 22.36 1.19
C LYS A 26 16.47 21.23 1.51
N VAL A 27 17.02 20.57 0.50
CA VAL A 27 18.00 19.50 0.68
C VAL A 27 19.35 20.17 0.89
N THR A 28 19.85 20.22 2.12
CA THR A 28 21.15 20.78 2.47
C THR A 28 22.20 19.68 2.61
N ARG A 29 23.48 20.05 2.71
CA ARG A 29 24.57 19.11 2.98
C ARG A 29 24.64 18.65 4.44
N ASN A 30 23.72 19.13 5.29
CA ASN A 30 23.64 18.74 6.70
C ASN A 30 22.93 17.39 6.88
N TYR A 31 22.40 16.81 5.81
CA TYR A 31 21.86 15.46 5.81
C TYR A 31 22.91 14.49 5.30
N ASP A 32 23.08 13.37 5.99
CA ASP A 32 23.96 12.29 5.54
C ASP A 32 23.29 11.44 4.44
N VAL A 33 21.98 11.23 4.56
CA VAL A 33 21.22 10.32 3.70
C VAL A 33 19.82 10.88 3.37
N VAL A 34 19.39 10.68 2.11
CA VAL A 34 18.01 10.92 1.66
C VAL A 34 17.37 9.59 1.25
N VAL A 35 16.21 9.27 1.86
CA VAL A 35 15.46 8.02 1.60
C VAL A 35 14.24 8.28 0.73
N CYS A 36 14.11 7.54 -0.37
CA CYS A 36 13.10 7.73 -1.40
C CYS A 36 12.16 6.52 -1.50
N THR A 37 10.87 6.71 -1.24
CA THR A 37 9.84 5.65 -1.21
C THR A 37 9.13 5.42 -2.55
N GLY A 38 9.77 5.73 -3.68
CA GLY A 38 9.29 5.35 -5.01
C GLY A 38 8.19 6.23 -5.64
N SER A 39 7.72 7.29 -5.00
CA SER A 39 6.82 8.27 -5.63
C SER A 39 7.58 9.18 -6.62
N ASN A 40 6.92 9.69 -7.67
CA ASN A 40 7.56 10.61 -8.61
C ASN A 40 8.02 11.95 -7.96
N PHE A 41 7.48 12.31 -6.78
CA PHE A 41 7.99 13.45 -5.98
C PHE A 41 9.33 13.20 -5.35
N CYS A 42 9.76 11.96 -5.24
CA CYS A 42 11.07 11.64 -4.67
C CYS A 42 12.19 11.93 -5.67
N VAL A 43 11.89 12.01 -6.98
CA VAL A 43 12.91 12.21 -8.02
C VAL A 43 13.64 13.55 -7.87
N PRO A 44 12.96 14.72 -7.76
CA PRO A 44 13.65 15.98 -7.56
C PRO A 44 14.56 16.05 -6.31
N PRO A 45 14.09 15.73 -5.09
CA PRO A 45 14.95 15.79 -3.90
C PRO A 45 16.08 14.76 -3.93
N ALA A 46 15.88 13.57 -4.51
CA ALA A 46 16.94 12.59 -4.68
C ALA A 46 18.05 13.07 -5.61
N LEU A 47 17.69 13.66 -6.76
CA LEU A 47 18.66 14.21 -7.69
C LEU A 47 19.39 15.41 -7.08
N THR A 48 18.70 16.29 -6.35
CA THR A 48 19.36 17.35 -5.58
C THR A 48 20.34 16.79 -4.56
N ALA A 49 19.96 15.75 -3.81
CA ALA A 49 20.82 15.11 -2.83
C ALA A 49 22.10 14.58 -3.49
N PHE A 50 21.96 13.84 -4.59
CA PHE A 50 23.09 13.35 -5.38
C PHE A 50 24.01 14.48 -5.87
N LEU A 51 23.45 15.56 -6.45
CA LEU A 51 24.23 16.73 -6.89
C LEU A 51 24.97 17.41 -5.73
N LYS A 52 24.42 17.33 -4.51
CA LYS A 52 25.04 17.87 -3.30
C LYS A 52 25.97 16.91 -2.59
N ARG A 53 26.20 15.70 -3.14
CA ARG A 53 27.00 14.61 -2.57
C ARG A 53 26.42 14.03 -1.26
N VAL A 54 25.09 14.06 -1.13
CA VAL A 54 24.35 13.39 -0.06
C VAL A 54 23.92 12.00 -0.55
N SER A 55 24.12 10.97 0.29
CA SER A 55 23.81 9.59 -0.08
C SER A 55 22.32 9.40 -0.36
N VAL A 56 22.00 8.71 -1.46
CA VAL A 56 20.61 8.44 -1.85
C VAL A 56 20.28 6.98 -1.62
N VAL A 57 19.20 6.73 -0.88
CA VAL A 57 18.61 5.40 -0.70
C VAL A 57 17.28 5.36 -1.40
N ASN A 58 17.11 4.41 -2.30
CA ASN A 58 15.92 4.23 -3.12
C ASN A 58 15.19 2.96 -2.72
N ILE A 59 13.88 3.02 -2.57
CA ILE A 59 13.03 1.90 -2.16
C ILE A 59 12.07 1.58 -3.29
N GLU A 60 12.01 0.32 -3.69
CA GLU A 60 10.99 -0.17 -4.63
C GLU A 60 9.65 -0.41 -3.92
N GLY A 61 8.55 -0.21 -4.65
CA GLY A 61 7.19 -0.39 -4.12
C GLY A 61 6.88 -1.84 -3.73
N GLU A 62 6.11 -2.01 -2.67
CA GLU A 62 5.74 -3.29 -2.06
C GLU A 62 4.84 -4.15 -2.96
N VAL A 63 4.21 -3.55 -3.96
CA VAL A 63 3.30 -4.24 -4.88
C VAL A 63 3.90 -4.50 -6.26
N ARG A 64 5.19 -4.19 -6.48
CA ARG A 64 5.85 -4.29 -7.80
C ARG A 64 6.54 -5.66 -7.97
N PHE A 65 6.01 -6.53 -8.83
CA PHE A 65 6.56 -7.86 -9.12
C PHE A 65 6.80 -8.12 -10.61
N THR A 66 5.98 -7.53 -11.49
CA THR A 66 6.06 -7.70 -12.95
C THR A 66 6.90 -6.62 -13.63
N ARG A 67 6.94 -5.41 -13.06
CA ARG A 67 7.70 -4.27 -13.58
C ARG A 67 8.14 -3.37 -12.44
N ALA A 68 9.39 -2.90 -12.52
CA ALA A 68 9.91 -1.91 -11.58
C ALA A 68 9.17 -0.57 -11.71
N SER A 69 9.05 0.17 -10.60
CA SER A 69 8.54 1.54 -10.66
C SER A 69 9.49 2.42 -11.49
N LEU A 70 8.92 3.39 -12.21
CA LEU A 70 9.72 4.31 -13.02
C LEU A 70 10.68 5.12 -12.13
N THR A 71 10.21 5.55 -10.96
CA THR A 71 11.05 6.23 -9.96
C THR A 71 12.22 5.35 -9.54
N ALA A 72 11.99 4.09 -9.15
CA ALA A 72 13.08 3.23 -8.70
C ALA A 72 14.11 2.96 -9.81
N ARG A 73 13.66 2.84 -11.07
CA ARG A 73 14.56 2.74 -12.24
C ARG A 73 15.39 4.01 -12.46
N ILE A 74 14.78 5.19 -12.33
CA ILE A 74 15.47 6.48 -12.51
C ILE A 74 16.51 6.70 -11.40
N LEU A 75 16.18 6.33 -10.15
CA LEU A 75 17.03 6.63 -9.00
C LEU A 75 18.11 5.57 -8.74
N GLN A 76 17.95 4.34 -9.22
CA GLN A 76 18.93 3.27 -8.99
C GLN A 76 20.38 3.65 -9.35
N PRO A 77 20.69 4.28 -10.49
CA PRO A 77 22.08 4.60 -10.86
C PRO A 77 22.79 5.55 -9.91
N ILE A 78 22.04 6.37 -9.16
CA ILE A 78 22.58 7.37 -8.22
C ILE A 78 22.42 6.96 -6.75
N SER A 79 21.82 5.80 -6.50
CA SER A 79 21.51 5.34 -5.14
C SER A 79 22.60 4.44 -4.60
N VAL A 80 23.08 4.72 -3.39
CA VAL A 80 24.03 3.84 -2.68
C VAL A 80 23.36 2.53 -2.25
N ILE A 81 22.05 2.57 -1.98
CA ILE A 81 21.24 1.39 -1.71
C ILE A 81 19.95 1.48 -2.52
N THR A 82 19.67 0.45 -3.33
CA THR A 82 18.31 0.17 -3.81
C THR A 82 17.71 -0.94 -2.96
N ALA A 83 16.78 -0.59 -2.08
CA ALA A 83 16.09 -1.51 -1.18
C ALA A 83 14.92 -2.18 -1.90
N LEU A 84 14.96 -3.51 -1.94
CA LEU A 84 13.94 -4.37 -2.51
C LEU A 84 13.15 -5.03 -1.39
N GLN A 85 11.82 -4.99 -1.48
CA GLN A 85 10.93 -5.56 -0.48
C GLN A 85 10.72 -7.07 -0.68
N TRP A 86 10.91 -7.57 -1.91
CA TRP A 86 10.71 -8.98 -2.24
C TRP A 86 11.84 -9.55 -3.09
N PRO A 87 12.17 -10.86 -2.96
CA PRO A 87 13.17 -11.52 -3.82
C PRO A 87 12.88 -11.39 -5.31
N GLU A 88 11.61 -11.45 -5.71
CA GLU A 88 11.17 -11.31 -7.09
C GLU A 88 11.57 -9.98 -7.72
N GLN A 89 11.85 -8.94 -6.93
CA GLN A 89 12.24 -7.65 -7.46
C GLN A 89 13.69 -7.63 -7.98
N LYS A 90 14.52 -8.59 -7.60
CA LYS A 90 15.91 -8.69 -8.08
C LYS A 90 16.02 -8.89 -9.60
N ARG A 91 14.99 -9.48 -10.23
CA ARG A 91 14.92 -9.63 -11.70
C ARG A 91 14.53 -8.33 -12.41
N LEU A 92 14.13 -7.30 -11.66
CA LEU A 92 13.73 -5.99 -12.20
C LEU A 92 14.74 -4.89 -11.90
N LEU A 93 15.46 -5.00 -10.77
CA LEU A 93 16.37 -3.98 -10.24
C LEU A 93 17.59 -4.64 -9.59
N LYS A 94 18.77 -4.01 -9.75
CA LYS A 94 19.97 -4.32 -8.97
C LYS A 94 19.85 -3.71 -7.58
N GLY A 95 19.47 -4.54 -6.60
CA GLY A 95 19.21 -4.05 -5.23
C GLY A 95 19.37 -5.11 -4.15
N THR A 96 19.32 -4.64 -2.90
CA THR A 96 19.40 -5.46 -1.70
C THR A 96 18.01 -5.80 -1.21
N ILE A 97 17.71 -7.09 -1.02
CA ILE A 97 16.45 -7.52 -0.42
C ILE A 97 16.50 -7.19 1.06
N VAL A 98 15.57 -6.36 1.53
CA VAL A 98 15.40 -6.01 2.93
C VAL A 98 14.11 -6.59 3.51
N GLY A 99 13.13 -6.89 2.68
CA GLY A 99 11.80 -7.33 3.13
C GLY A 99 10.75 -6.21 3.06
N PRO A 100 9.46 -6.53 3.27
CA PRO A 100 8.40 -5.55 3.26
C PRO A 100 8.64 -4.45 4.30
N LEU A 101 8.31 -3.21 3.92
CA LEU A 101 8.38 -2.04 4.78
C LEU A 101 6.98 -1.71 5.29
N PHE A 102 6.82 -1.67 6.60
CA PHE A 102 5.55 -1.37 7.25
C PHE A 102 5.79 -0.58 8.53
N GLN A 103 4.76 0.11 9.01
CA GLN A 103 4.82 0.75 10.32
C GLN A 103 4.79 -0.32 11.40
N ARG A 104 5.57 -0.12 12.46
CA ARG A 104 5.54 -1.02 13.61
C ARG A 104 4.14 -1.01 14.23
N PRO A 105 3.52 -2.18 14.50
CA PRO A 105 2.22 -2.25 15.15
C PRO A 105 2.29 -1.53 16.50
N LYS A 106 1.39 -0.58 16.70
CA LYS A 106 1.26 0.13 17.98
C LYS A 106 0.34 -0.60 18.96
N ILE A 107 -0.51 -1.47 18.44
CA ILE A 107 -1.59 -2.14 19.15
C ILE A 107 -1.44 -3.65 18.92
N GLN A 108 -1.73 -4.46 19.93
CA GLN A 108 -1.73 -5.91 19.77
C GLN A 108 -3.02 -6.36 19.05
N PRO A 109 -2.93 -7.32 18.12
CA PRO A 109 -4.11 -7.86 17.46
C PRO A 109 -5.01 -8.58 18.47
N HIS A 110 -6.31 -8.37 18.36
CA HIS A 110 -7.36 -8.99 19.17
C HIS A 110 -8.61 -9.26 18.33
N ASN A 111 -9.49 -10.14 18.77
CA ASN A 111 -10.70 -10.49 18.00
C ASN A 111 -11.88 -9.65 18.48
N GLY A 112 -12.17 -8.58 17.75
CA GLY A 112 -13.24 -7.63 18.05
C GLY A 112 -14.60 -8.03 17.51
N GLY A 113 -14.73 -9.17 16.82
CA GLY A 113 -16.04 -9.70 16.41
C GLY A 113 -16.60 -9.10 15.12
N TYR A 114 -15.78 -8.40 14.33
CA TYR A 114 -16.24 -7.70 13.12
C TYR A 114 -15.39 -7.97 11.87
N ILE A 115 -16.03 -7.82 10.71
CA ILE A 115 -15.37 -7.82 9.40
C ILE A 115 -15.09 -6.38 8.99
N LEU A 116 -13.82 -6.05 8.75
CA LEU A 116 -13.45 -4.74 8.21
C LEU A 116 -13.45 -4.77 6.69
N VAL A 117 -14.25 -3.93 6.05
CA VAL A 117 -14.27 -3.75 4.59
C VAL A 117 -13.74 -2.37 4.25
N THR A 118 -12.72 -2.27 3.39
CA THR A 118 -12.06 -1.00 3.08
C THR A 118 -11.60 -0.92 1.62
N GLY A 119 -11.80 0.26 1.03
CA GLY A 119 -11.27 0.63 -0.29
C GLY A 119 -10.12 1.65 -0.20
N GLY A 120 -9.58 1.87 1.00
CA GLY A 120 -8.59 2.91 1.27
C GLY A 120 -9.12 4.33 1.02
N THR A 121 -8.21 5.26 0.75
CA THR A 121 -8.54 6.69 0.61
C THR A 121 -9.49 6.99 -0.54
N MET A 122 -9.33 6.31 -1.68
CA MET A 122 -10.20 6.54 -2.85
C MET A 122 -11.51 5.77 -2.77
N GLY A 123 -11.57 4.70 -1.98
CA GLY A 123 -12.69 3.78 -1.90
C GLY A 123 -12.69 2.74 -3.03
N HIS A 124 -13.63 1.80 -2.94
CA HIS A 124 -13.80 0.72 -3.91
C HIS A 124 -15.30 0.48 -4.09
N LYS A 125 -15.95 1.30 -4.91
CA LYS A 125 -17.41 1.32 -5.05
C LYS A 125 -17.99 -0.06 -5.39
N GLN A 126 -17.41 -0.77 -6.36
CA GLN A 126 -17.86 -2.10 -6.75
C GLN A 126 -17.84 -3.10 -5.57
N LEU A 127 -16.80 -3.07 -4.73
CA LEU A 127 -16.74 -3.87 -3.51
C LEU A 127 -17.84 -3.50 -2.52
N PHE A 128 -18.06 -2.20 -2.32
CA PHE A 128 -19.05 -1.72 -1.37
C PHE A 128 -20.47 -2.05 -1.84
N ASP A 129 -20.75 -1.93 -3.13
CA ASP A 129 -22.06 -2.28 -3.70
C ASP A 129 -22.34 -3.78 -3.56
N VAL A 130 -21.35 -4.63 -3.84
CA VAL A 130 -21.50 -6.09 -3.71
C VAL A 130 -21.64 -6.54 -2.25
N ILE A 131 -20.83 -6.01 -1.32
CA ILE A 131 -20.97 -6.38 0.10
C ILE A 131 -22.31 -5.91 0.66
N ASN A 132 -22.83 -4.77 0.21
CA ASN A 132 -24.12 -4.20 0.58
C ASN A 132 -25.32 -5.07 0.12
N GLU A 133 -25.11 -6.05 -0.76
CA GLU A 133 -26.14 -7.06 -1.07
C GLU A 133 -26.16 -8.21 -0.06
N SER A 134 -25.16 -8.31 0.83
CA SER A 134 -25.03 -9.40 1.79
C SER A 134 -25.85 -9.17 3.06
N ASN A 135 -26.11 -10.27 3.77
CA ASN A 135 -26.71 -10.25 5.11
C ASN A 135 -25.66 -10.33 6.22
N LEU A 136 -24.40 -9.97 5.94
CA LEU A 136 -23.32 -10.01 6.93
C LEU A 136 -23.64 -9.10 8.12
N LYS A 137 -23.30 -9.59 9.31
CA LYS A 137 -23.45 -8.86 10.56
C LYS A 137 -22.08 -8.40 11.06
N ASN A 138 -22.07 -7.36 11.89
CA ASN A 138 -20.87 -6.76 12.46
C ASN A 138 -19.85 -6.36 11.37
N VAL A 139 -20.29 -5.56 10.41
CA VAL A 139 -19.40 -5.00 9.38
C VAL A 139 -18.97 -3.61 9.79
N VAL A 140 -17.67 -3.36 9.72
CA VAL A 140 -17.09 -2.02 9.74
C VAL A 140 -16.69 -1.68 8.30
N LEU A 141 -17.34 -0.67 7.70
CA LEU A 141 -17.09 -0.27 6.31
C LEU A 141 -16.39 1.09 6.27
N GLN A 142 -15.17 1.15 5.72
CA GLN A 142 -14.44 2.39 5.47
C GLN A 142 -14.53 2.78 3.99
N THR A 143 -15.28 3.85 3.68
CA THR A 143 -15.66 4.19 2.28
C THR A 143 -14.72 5.16 1.58
N GLY A 144 -13.91 5.92 2.32
CA GLY A 144 -13.03 6.94 1.77
C GLY A 144 -13.81 8.07 1.09
N LYS A 145 -13.52 8.29 -0.20
CA LYS A 145 -14.21 9.31 -1.00
C LYS A 145 -15.61 8.90 -1.47
N ILE A 146 -15.93 7.60 -1.48
CA ILE A 146 -17.26 7.12 -1.86
C ILE A 146 -18.28 7.57 -0.82
N ASP A 147 -19.43 8.02 -1.29
CA ASP A 147 -20.54 8.47 -0.44
C ASP A 147 -21.04 7.30 0.44
N PRO A 148 -21.01 7.43 1.79
CA PRO A 148 -21.46 6.37 2.67
C PRO A 148 -22.99 6.26 2.79
N LEU A 149 -23.76 7.29 2.41
CA LEU A 149 -25.20 7.38 2.70
C LEU A 149 -26.02 6.18 2.19
N PRO A 150 -25.81 5.65 0.97
CA PRO A 150 -26.58 4.51 0.49
C PRO A 150 -26.40 3.26 1.36
N TYR A 151 -25.18 3.02 1.84
CA TYR A 151 -24.84 1.87 2.67
C TYR A 151 -25.39 2.02 4.09
N MET A 152 -25.35 3.23 4.65
CA MET A 152 -25.91 3.53 5.97
C MET A 152 -27.43 3.36 6.03
N LYS A 153 -28.13 3.74 4.97
CA LYS A 153 -29.59 3.56 4.88
C LYS A 153 -30.00 2.09 4.83
N ARG A 154 -29.23 1.26 4.12
CA ARG A 154 -29.54 -0.17 3.97
C ARG A 154 -29.12 -0.99 5.19
N HIS A 155 -27.98 -0.66 5.78
CA HIS A 155 -27.40 -1.37 6.92
C HIS A 155 -27.19 -0.43 8.10
N PRO A 156 -28.27 -0.01 8.79
CA PRO A 156 -28.15 0.84 9.97
C PRO A 156 -27.38 0.16 11.12
N GLU A 157 -27.24 -1.16 11.10
CA GLU A 157 -26.47 -1.94 12.08
C GLU A 157 -24.96 -1.97 11.78
N TRP A 158 -24.52 -1.55 10.60
CA TRP A 158 -23.10 -1.50 10.26
C TRP A 158 -22.45 -0.22 10.76
N LYS A 159 -21.18 -0.33 11.17
CA LYS A 159 -20.36 0.84 11.47
C LYS A 159 -19.73 1.35 10.18
N ILE A 160 -20.28 2.42 9.62
CA ILE A 160 -19.81 2.99 8.34
C ILE A 160 -19.10 4.31 8.60
N ILE A 161 -17.84 4.40 8.15
CA ILE A 161 -17.00 5.58 8.33
C ILE A 161 -16.31 5.97 7.01
N ARG A 162 -16.00 7.26 6.83
CA ARG A 162 -15.26 7.72 5.65
C ARG A 162 -13.75 7.61 5.85
N TYR A 163 -13.25 8.19 6.93
CA TYR A 163 -11.83 8.21 7.30
C TYR A 163 -11.68 8.07 8.81
N THR A 164 -10.50 7.63 9.25
CA THR A 164 -10.13 7.61 10.66
C THR A 164 -8.62 7.83 10.80
N SER A 165 -8.20 8.51 11.86
CA SER A 165 -6.80 8.57 12.29
C SER A 165 -6.34 7.28 12.97
N ASN A 166 -7.28 6.49 13.49
CA ASN A 166 -7.02 5.30 14.29
C ASN A 166 -7.21 4.02 13.46
N PHE A 167 -6.77 4.03 12.21
CA PHE A 167 -6.96 2.89 11.31
C PHE A 167 -6.26 1.62 11.82
N ALA A 168 -5.14 1.78 12.54
CA ALA A 168 -4.44 0.69 13.21
C ALA A 168 -5.31 -0.06 14.23
N GLU A 169 -6.18 0.64 14.98
CA GLU A 169 -7.14 0.00 15.91
C GLU A 169 -8.14 -0.86 15.14
N LEU A 170 -8.63 -0.35 14.01
CA LEU A 170 -9.57 -1.10 13.17
C LEU A 170 -8.95 -2.36 12.58
N LEU A 171 -7.69 -2.30 12.13
CA LEU A 171 -6.97 -3.47 11.65
C LEU A 171 -6.71 -4.47 12.78
N ALA A 172 -6.26 -3.99 13.94
CA ALA A 172 -5.92 -4.83 15.09
C ALA A 172 -7.14 -5.60 15.65
N GLY A 173 -8.32 -4.98 15.64
CA GLY A 173 -9.56 -5.57 16.16
C GLY A 173 -10.36 -6.39 15.16
N ALA A 174 -10.08 -6.33 13.86
CA ALA A 174 -10.87 -7.05 12.86
C ALA A 174 -10.65 -8.57 12.97
N ASP A 175 -11.70 -9.37 12.83
CA ASP A 175 -11.56 -10.84 12.72
C ASP A 175 -11.16 -11.25 11.31
N LEU A 176 -11.55 -10.45 10.32
CA LEU A 176 -11.21 -10.62 8.92
C LEU A 176 -11.25 -9.26 8.21
N ILE A 177 -10.35 -9.08 7.25
CA ILE A 177 -10.22 -7.83 6.50
C ILE A 177 -10.45 -8.08 5.02
N VAL A 178 -11.41 -7.36 4.44
CA VAL A 178 -11.69 -7.33 3.00
C VAL A 178 -11.18 -6.01 2.44
N THR A 179 -10.17 -6.07 1.60
CA THR A 179 -9.54 -4.87 1.03
C THR A 179 -9.13 -5.08 -0.41
N HIS A 180 -8.79 -4.00 -1.11
CA HIS A 180 -8.02 -4.07 -2.34
C HIS A 180 -6.52 -4.28 -2.07
N PHE A 181 -5.77 -4.55 -3.14
CA PHE A 181 -4.31 -4.68 -3.07
C PHE A 181 -3.64 -3.33 -2.75
N GLY A 182 -2.60 -3.35 -1.91
CA GLY A 182 -1.89 -2.16 -1.46
C GLY A 182 -1.35 -2.28 -0.05
N SER A 183 -0.92 -1.16 0.53
CA SER A 183 -0.29 -1.13 1.86
C SER A 183 -1.22 -1.61 2.97
N THR A 184 -2.53 -1.36 2.88
CA THR A 184 -3.51 -1.89 3.85
C THR A 184 -3.52 -3.41 3.90
N ALA A 185 -3.44 -4.10 2.76
CA ALA A 185 -3.36 -5.56 2.75
C ALA A 185 -2.06 -6.06 3.43
N LEU A 186 -0.95 -5.37 3.21
CA LEU A 186 0.32 -5.69 3.86
C LEU A 186 0.26 -5.45 5.38
N GLU A 187 -0.31 -4.32 5.82
CA GLU A 187 -0.51 -4.00 7.24
C GLU A 187 -1.45 -5.00 7.93
N SER A 188 -2.50 -5.47 7.25
CA SER A 188 -3.37 -6.53 7.78
C SER A 188 -2.61 -7.82 8.09
N ALA A 189 -1.65 -8.18 7.24
CA ALA A 189 -0.83 -9.38 7.45
C ALA A 189 0.09 -9.23 8.65
N LEU A 190 0.56 -8.02 8.93
CA LEU A 190 1.35 -7.70 10.12
C LEU A 190 0.56 -7.87 11.42
N TYR A 191 -0.74 -7.54 11.41
CA TYR A 191 -1.67 -7.86 12.50
C TYR A 191 -2.13 -9.32 12.52
N ARG A 192 -1.57 -10.17 11.65
CA ARG A 192 -1.90 -11.60 11.52
C ARG A 192 -3.40 -11.84 11.29
N LYS A 193 -4.07 -10.93 10.59
CA LYS A 193 -5.51 -11.03 10.32
C LYS A 193 -5.79 -11.76 9.01
N PRO A 194 -6.78 -12.65 8.95
CA PRO A 194 -7.32 -13.18 7.71
C PRO A 194 -7.65 -12.09 6.70
N ILE A 195 -7.27 -12.29 5.44
CA ILE A 195 -7.39 -11.27 4.39
C ILE A 195 -8.13 -11.84 3.18
N VAL A 196 -9.15 -11.11 2.74
CA VAL A 196 -9.71 -11.23 1.40
C VAL A 196 -9.24 -10.04 0.60
N MET A 197 -8.42 -10.30 -0.42
CA MET A 197 -7.91 -9.25 -1.29
C MET A 197 -8.66 -9.25 -2.62
N VAL A 198 -9.33 -8.15 -2.91
CA VAL A 198 -10.20 -7.99 -4.08
C VAL A 198 -9.53 -7.09 -5.10
N LEU A 199 -9.46 -7.55 -6.36
CA LEU A 199 -8.94 -6.74 -7.44
C LEU A 199 -9.82 -5.51 -7.64
N ASN A 200 -9.24 -4.31 -7.64
CA ASN A 200 -9.95 -3.10 -8.02
C ASN A 200 -9.63 -2.76 -9.49
N PRO A 201 -10.57 -2.92 -10.43
CA PRO A 201 -10.32 -2.69 -11.85
C PRO A 201 -10.07 -1.21 -12.20
N GLU A 202 -10.49 -0.27 -11.35
CA GLU A 202 -10.27 1.17 -11.58
C GLU A 202 -8.80 1.58 -11.43
N TRP A 203 -7.96 0.75 -10.79
CA TRP A 203 -6.57 1.06 -10.45
C TRP A 203 -5.59 0.76 -11.59
N THR A 204 -5.93 1.18 -12.81
CA THR A 204 -5.21 0.89 -14.07
C THR A 204 -3.78 1.42 -14.14
N ARG A 205 -3.44 2.46 -13.35
CA ARG A 205 -2.10 3.07 -13.33
C ARG A 205 -1.17 2.52 -12.26
N THR A 206 -1.62 1.50 -11.52
CA THR A 206 -0.83 0.90 -10.44
C THR A 206 -0.16 -0.38 -10.92
N VAL A 207 -0.42 -1.50 -10.27
CA VAL A 207 0.11 -2.82 -10.65
C VAL A 207 -1.03 -3.70 -11.13
N GLY A 208 -0.70 -4.73 -11.93
CA GLY A 208 -1.71 -5.54 -12.60
C GLY A 208 -2.29 -6.65 -11.73
N LYS A 209 -3.23 -7.41 -12.30
CA LYS A 209 -3.79 -8.63 -11.69
C LYS A 209 -2.71 -9.61 -11.22
N ILE A 210 -1.64 -9.78 -12.01
CA ILE A 210 -0.53 -10.70 -11.70
C ILE A 210 0.20 -10.24 -10.43
N ASP A 211 0.52 -8.96 -10.32
CA ASP A 211 1.16 -8.41 -9.12
C ASP A 211 0.29 -8.58 -7.88
N ALA A 212 -1.02 -8.32 -8.01
CA ALA A 212 -1.98 -8.55 -6.93
C ALA A 212 -2.03 -10.03 -6.53
N GLN A 213 -2.03 -10.97 -7.47
CA GLN A 213 -1.98 -12.41 -7.17
C GLN A 213 -0.71 -12.82 -6.43
N ILE A 214 0.45 -12.30 -6.85
CA ILE A 214 1.73 -12.58 -6.20
C ILE A 214 1.72 -12.04 -4.77
N LEU A 215 1.26 -10.79 -4.57
CA LEU A 215 1.13 -10.21 -3.24
C LEU A 215 0.20 -11.05 -2.36
N ALA A 216 -0.96 -11.47 -2.89
CA ALA A 216 -1.93 -12.27 -2.15
C ALA A 216 -1.28 -13.53 -1.58
N LYS A 217 -0.52 -14.24 -2.42
CA LYS A 217 0.23 -15.44 -2.04
C LYS A 217 1.28 -15.14 -0.98
N LYS A 218 2.02 -14.02 -1.10
CA LYS A 218 3.06 -13.62 -0.14
C LYS A 218 2.51 -13.30 1.24
N ILE A 219 1.28 -12.82 1.33
CA ILE A 219 0.65 -12.40 2.60
C ILE A 219 -0.44 -13.38 3.09
N GLY A 220 -0.61 -14.53 2.43
CA GLY A 220 -1.63 -15.52 2.79
C GLY A 220 -3.09 -15.10 2.52
N ALA A 221 -3.31 -14.10 1.68
CA ALA A 221 -4.65 -13.60 1.38
C ALA A 221 -5.43 -14.49 0.39
N THR A 222 -6.75 -14.59 0.59
CA THR A 222 -7.66 -15.10 -0.45
C THR A 222 -7.86 -14.04 -1.51
N PHE A 223 -7.43 -14.32 -2.75
CA PHE A 223 -7.56 -13.38 -3.87
C PHE A 223 -8.87 -13.57 -4.64
N ILE A 224 -9.57 -12.47 -4.92
CA ILE A 224 -10.78 -12.42 -5.75
C ILE A 224 -10.55 -11.45 -6.90
N ALA A 225 -10.55 -11.95 -8.13
CA ALA A 225 -10.47 -11.12 -9.33
C ALA A 225 -11.85 -10.63 -9.78
N ASP A 226 -12.82 -11.55 -9.84
CA ASP A 226 -14.17 -11.29 -10.33
C ASP A 226 -15.13 -11.18 -9.15
N ILE A 227 -15.49 -9.95 -8.83
CA ILE A 227 -16.27 -9.64 -7.64
C ILE A 227 -17.77 -9.80 -7.91
N ASN A 228 -18.40 -10.67 -7.11
CA ASN A 228 -19.84 -10.79 -6.94
C ASN A 228 -20.12 -11.34 -5.55
N LEU A 229 -21.38 -11.32 -5.11
CA LEU A 229 -21.74 -11.71 -3.75
C LEU A 229 -21.30 -13.15 -3.44
N LYS A 230 -21.50 -14.08 -4.37
CA LYS A 230 -21.13 -15.49 -4.20
C LYS A 230 -19.62 -15.68 -4.05
N THR A 231 -18.81 -15.03 -4.88
CA THR A 231 -17.34 -15.13 -4.79
C THR A 231 -16.83 -14.47 -3.52
N LEU A 232 -17.44 -13.35 -3.10
CA LEU A 232 -17.07 -12.63 -1.89
C LEU A 232 -17.33 -13.45 -0.61
N ILE A 233 -18.55 -13.99 -0.45
CA ILE A 233 -18.89 -14.82 0.72
C ILE A 233 -18.01 -16.07 0.79
N LYS A 234 -17.83 -16.78 -0.34
CA LYS A 234 -16.90 -17.92 -0.39
C LYS A 234 -15.47 -17.52 -0.03
N GLY A 235 -15.03 -16.34 -0.48
CA GLY A 235 -13.70 -15.83 -0.18
C GLY A 235 -13.50 -15.50 1.30
N ILE A 236 -14.52 -14.92 1.95
CA ILE A 236 -14.56 -14.65 3.39
C ILE A 236 -14.43 -15.95 4.18
N GLU A 237 -15.25 -16.96 3.88
CA GLU A 237 -15.17 -18.25 4.57
C GLU A 237 -13.81 -18.94 4.35
N LYS A 238 -13.29 -18.90 3.12
CA LYS A 238 -11.97 -19.46 2.82
C LYS A 238 -10.84 -18.74 3.56
N ALA A 239 -10.89 -17.41 3.67
CA ALA A 239 -9.84 -16.65 4.32
C ALA A 239 -9.71 -16.96 5.81
N LYS A 240 -10.80 -17.32 6.50
CA LYS A 240 -10.79 -17.67 7.94
C LYS A 240 -9.86 -18.85 8.27
N SER A 241 -9.65 -19.78 7.33
CA SER A 241 -8.79 -20.95 7.54
C SER A 241 -7.33 -20.73 7.10
N HIS A 242 -7.01 -19.58 6.49
CA HIS A 242 -5.66 -19.31 6.03
C HIS A 242 -4.73 -18.92 7.18
N LYS A 243 -3.54 -19.53 7.19
CA LYS A 243 -2.43 -19.08 8.04
C LYS A 243 -1.76 -17.86 7.40
N VAL A 244 -1.79 -16.73 8.10
CA VAL A 244 -1.07 -15.52 7.71
C VAL A 244 0.41 -15.70 8.02
N PRO A 245 1.31 -15.51 7.04
CA PRO A 245 2.74 -15.68 7.24
C PRO A 245 3.33 -14.57 8.11
N GLU A 246 4.39 -14.90 8.84
CA GLU A 246 5.19 -13.89 9.51
C GLU A 246 6.06 -13.14 8.51
N LEU A 247 6.02 -11.81 8.60
CA LEU A 247 6.77 -10.93 7.70
C LEU A 247 8.02 -10.42 8.42
N ILE A 248 9.15 -10.45 7.73
CA ILE A 248 10.39 -9.85 8.22
C ILE A 248 10.24 -8.32 8.30
N ASP A 249 10.83 -7.72 9.33
CA ASP A 249 10.87 -6.27 9.50
C ASP A 249 11.92 -5.65 8.57
N GLY A 250 11.50 -5.36 7.34
CA GLY A 250 12.39 -4.76 6.35
C GLY A 250 12.80 -3.33 6.69
N ALA A 251 11.98 -2.61 7.46
CA ALA A 251 12.31 -1.26 7.91
C ALA A 251 13.53 -1.30 8.86
N LYS A 252 13.55 -2.24 9.80
CA LYS A 252 14.70 -2.47 10.70
C LYS A 252 15.95 -2.90 9.94
N ILE A 253 15.83 -3.79 8.95
CA ILE A 253 16.96 -4.25 8.14
C ILE A 253 17.52 -3.08 7.32
N LEU A 254 16.66 -2.28 6.69
CA LEU A 254 17.09 -1.13 5.92
C LEU A 254 17.72 -0.05 6.80
N ALA A 255 17.13 0.27 7.96
CA ALA A 255 17.67 1.24 8.90
C ALA A 255 19.10 0.88 9.34
N ARG A 256 19.36 -0.40 9.66
CA ARG A 256 20.71 -0.86 10.00
C ARG A 256 21.72 -0.65 8.88
N LYS A 257 21.33 -0.84 7.62
CA LYS A 257 22.19 -0.60 6.46
C LYS A 257 22.44 0.89 6.21
N ILE A 258 21.46 1.75 6.53
CA ILE A 258 21.60 3.20 6.43
C ILE A 258 22.59 3.72 7.46
N LEU A 259 22.54 3.19 8.69
CA LEU A 259 23.45 3.58 9.78
C LEU A 259 24.92 3.19 9.56
N THR A 260 25.22 2.40 8.52
CA THR A 260 26.58 2.01 8.14
C THR A 260 27.10 2.73 6.89
N LEU A 261 26.34 3.71 6.37
CA LEU A 261 26.76 4.58 5.26
C LEU A 261 27.64 5.71 5.80
#